data_AF-Q6K102-F1
#
_entry.id   AF-Q6K102-F1
#
_cell.length_a   1.000
_cell.length_b   1.000
_cell.length_c   1.000
_cell.angle_alpha   90.00
_cell.angle_beta   90.00
_cell.angle_gamma   90.00
#
_symmetry.space_group_name_H-M   'P 1'
#
loop_
_entity.id
_entity.type
_entity.pdbx_description
1 polymer ?
#
loop_
_entity_poly.entity_id
_entity_poly.type
_entity_poly.pdbx_seq_one_letter_code
_entity_poly.pdbx_strand_id
1 'polypeptide(L)'
;HQWYWSYEYSDFNNVEFDSYMIPTNELENDGFRLLDVDNRVVLPMNSQIRILVTAADVIHSWTIPALGVKVDGTPGRLNQTNFFMNRPGLFYGQCSEICGANHSFMPI
;
A
#
# COMPACT_ATOMS: atom_id res chain seq x y z
N HIS A 1 -3.81 -5.49 6.78
CA HIS A 1 -4.82 -6.47 7.22
C HIS A 1 -4.63 -7.76 6.43
N GLN A 2 -5.19 -8.88 6.87
CA GLN A 2 -5.33 -10.11 6.07
C GLN A 2 -6.58 -9.99 5.17
N TRP A 3 -6.47 -9.78 3.86
CA TRP A 3 -5.27 -9.54 3.04
C TRP A 3 -5.52 -8.34 2.13
N TYR A 4 -5.41 -7.14 2.72
CA TYR A 4 -5.65 -5.86 2.08
C TYR A 4 -4.95 -4.73 2.86
N TRP A 5 -4.86 -3.56 2.24
CA TRP A 5 -4.34 -2.35 2.86
C TRP A 5 -5.47 -1.37 3.13
N SER A 6 -5.41 -0.68 4.26
CA SER A 6 -6.31 0.45 4.55
C SER A 6 -5.45 1.69 4.71
N TYR A 7 -5.91 2.81 4.17
CA TYR A 7 -5.20 4.09 4.17
C TYR A 7 -6.03 5.16 4.83
N GLU A 8 -5.39 5.95 5.69
CA GLU A 8 -6.02 7.05 6.42
C GLU A 8 -5.28 8.37 6.12
N TYR A 9 -6.02 9.41 5.69
CA TYR A 9 -5.55 10.79 5.56
C TYR A 9 -6.17 11.66 6.65
N SER A 10 -5.74 11.45 7.89
CA SER A 10 -6.26 12.14 9.08
C SER A 10 -5.97 13.63 9.12
N ASP A 11 -4.88 14.09 8.50
CA ASP A 11 -4.46 15.50 8.54
C ASP A 11 -5.36 16.46 7.73
N PHE A 12 -6.16 15.96 6.78
CA PHE A 12 -6.91 16.81 5.85
C PHE A 12 -8.43 16.70 6.01
N ASN A 13 -8.99 15.50 5.86
CA ASN A 13 -10.44 15.31 5.69
C ASN A 13 -10.97 14.05 6.42
N ASN A 14 -10.19 13.43 7.31
CA ASN A 14 -10.51 12.11 7.89
C ASN A 14 -11.00 11.12 6.82
N VAL A 15 -10.26 11.05 5.71
CA VAL A 15 -10.56 10.11 4.63
C VAL A 15 -9.94 8.77 4.99
N GLU A 16 -10.73 7.72 4.97
CA GLU A 16 -10.31 6.35 5.17
C GLU A 16 -10.90 5.49 4.05
N PHE A 17 -10.10 4.58 3.50
CA PHE A 17 -10.55 3.62 2.50
C PHE A 17 -9.69 2.37 2.50
N ASP A 18 -10.30 1.28 2.06
CA ASP A 18 -9.62 0.00 1.87
C ASP A 18 -9.19 -0.16 0.40
N SER A 19 -8.09 -0.88 0.21
CA SER A 19 -7.46 -1.17 -1.08
C SER A 19 -7.25 -2.67 -1.20
N TYR A 20 -8.03 -3.28 -2.09
CA TYR A 20 -8.04 -4.70 -2.42
C TYR A 20 -7.48 -4.92 -3.82
N MET A 21 -6.82 -6.06 -4.03
CA MET A 21 -6.42 -6.50 -5.36
C MET A 21 -7.64 -6.71 -6.25
N ILE A 22 -7.63 -6.19 -7.48
CA ILE A 22 -8.67 -6.48 -8.46
C ILE A 22 -8.58 -7.95 -8.90
N PRO A 23 -9.65 -8.74 -8.78
CA PRO A 23 -9.69 -10.12 -9.28
C PRO A 23 -9.39 -10.19 -10.78
N THR A 24 -8.67 -11.21 -11.24
CA THR A 24 -8.26 -11.32 -12.66
C THR A 24 -9.43 -11.41 -13.63
N ASN A 25 -10.60 -11.89 -13.19
CA ASN A 25 -11.84 -11.93 -13.96
C ASN A 25 -12.54 -10.57 -14.11
N GLU A 26 -12.17 -9.59 -13.28
CA GLU A 26 -12.71 -8.22 -13.27
C GLU A 26 -11.71 -7.20 -13.83
N LEU A 27 -10.50 -7.65 -14.16
CA LEU A 27 -9.41 -6.81 -14.63
C LEU A 27 -9.67 -6.34 -16.07
N GLU A 28 -9.45 -5.06 -16.32
CA GLU A 28 -9.45 -4.49 -17.67
C GLU A 28 -8.30 -5.04 -18.52
N ASN A 29 -8.40 -4.95 -19.85
CA ASN A 29 -7.43 -5.55 -20.77
C ASN A 29 -5.99 -4.99 -20.64
N ASP A 30 -5.86 -3.77 -20.13
CA ASP A 30 -4.60 -3.07 -19.88
C ASP A 30 -4.16 -3.13 -18.41
N GLY A 31 -4.93 -3.80 -17.55
CA GLY A 31 -4.61 -3.97 -16.14
C GLY A 31 -3.45 -4.95 -15.90
N PHE A 32 -2.72 -4.72 -14.82
CA PHE A 32 -1.63 -5.58 -14.37
C PHE A 32 -2.15 -6.63 -13.39
N ARG A 33 -2.12 -7.89 -13.83
CA ARG A 33 -2.50 -9.05 -13.00
C ARG A 33 -1.68 -9.07 -11.70
N LEU A 34 -2.38 -9.21 -10.57
CA LEU A 34 -1.84 -9.24 -9.20
C LEU A 34 -1.25 -7.91 -8.67
N LEU A 35 -1.32 -6.82 -9.44
CA LEU A 35 -0.75 -5.53 -9.05
C LEU A 35 -1.79 -4.42 -8.95
N ASP A 36 -2.80 -4.40 -9.82
CA ASP A 36 -3.83 -3.38 -9.73
C ASP A 36 -4.79 -3.61 -8.56
N VAL A 37 -5.20 -2.49 -7.97
CA VAL A 37 -6.10 -2.39 -6.82
C VAL A 37 -7.35 -1.58 -7.18
N ASP A 38 -8.43 -1.82 -6.44
CA ASP A 38 -9.71 -1.10 -6.60
C ASP A 38 -9.59 0.39 -6.23
N ASN A 39 -8.92 0.70 -5.11
CA ASN A 39 -8.68 2.05 -4.62
C ASN A 39 -7.18 2.29 -4.48
N ARG A 40 -6.65 3.23 -5.27
CA ARG A 40 -5.23 3.59 -5.26
C ARG A 40 -4.94 4.65 -4.19
N VAL A 41 -3.79 4.52 -3.51
CA VAL A 41 -3.28 5.57 -2.62
C VAL A 41 -2.77 6.76 -3.45
N VAL A 42 -3.54 7.86 -3.44
CA VAL A 42 -3.19 9.09 -4.18
C VAL A 42 -2.40 10.04 -3.28
N LEU A 43 -1.21 10.41 -3.74
CA LEU A 43 -0.27 11.24 -2.98
C LEU A 43 0.27 12.40 -3.85
N PRO A 44 0.52 13.58 -3.25
CA PRO A 44 1.07 14.72 -3.99
C PRO A 44 2.55 14.49 -4.35
N MET A 45 2.92 14.75 -5.61
CA MET A 45 4.33 14.83 -6.02
C MET A 45 4.97 16.13 -5.51
N ASN A 46 6.31 16.15 -5.48
CA ASN A 46 7.13 17.29 -5.05
C ASN A 46 6.88 17.76 -3.61
N SER A 47 6.34 16.89 -2.78
CA SER A 47 6.12 17.11 -1.35
C SER A 47 6.81 16.00 -0.55
N GLN A 48 7.35 16.36 0.62
CA GLN A 48 7.85 15.36 1.55
C GLN A 48 6.66 14.67 2.23
N ILE A 49 6.56 13.36 2.06
CA ILE A 49 5.47 12.56 2.60
C ILE A 49 6.01 11.77 3.78
N ARG A 50 5.27 11.82 4.89
CA ARG A 50 5.44 10.91 6.02
C ARG A 50 4.38 9.84 5.93
N ILE A 51 4.79 8.57 5.96
CA ILE A 51 3.86 7.45 6.11
C ILE A 51 4.09 6.78 7.46
N LEU A 52 2.98 6.44 8.12
CA LEU A 52 2.94 5.62 9.31
C LEU A 52 2.36 4.26 8.93
N VAL A 53 3.07 3.19 9.23
CA VAL A 53 2.69 1.82 8.90
C VAL A 53 2.58 1.01 10.20
N THR A 54 1.45 0.34 10.35
CA THR A 54 1.17 -0.62 11.43
C THR A 54 0.37 -1.79 10.84
N ALA A 55 0.09 -2.81 11.65
CA ALA A 55 -0.81 -3.88 11.28
C ALA A 55 -1.86 -4.12 12.36
N ALA A 56 -3.05 -4.56 11.97
CA ALA A 56 -4.14 -4.89 12.88
C ALA A 56 -4.17 -6.38 13.27
N ASP A 57 -3.46 -7.25 12.55
CA ASP A 57 -3.52 -8.70 12.68
C ASP A 57 -2.13 -9.35 12.83
N VAL A 58 -1.48 -9.68 11.72
CA VAL A 58 -0.14 -10.28 11.65
C VAL A 58 0.86 -9.27 11.10
N ILE A 59 2.14 -9.63 11.04
CA ILE A 59 3.14 -8.76 10.43
C ILE A 59 2.92 -8.73 8.92
N HIS A 60 2.96 -7.53 8.36
CA HIS A 60 3.02 -7.26 6.91
C HIS A 60 4.20 -6.35 6.62
N SER A 61 4.52 -6.08 5.36
CA SER A 61 5.55 -5.10 5.02
C SER A 61 5.15 -4.29 3.80
N TRP A 62 4.94 -2.98 4.01
CA TRP A 62 4.52 -2.02 2.99
C TRP A 62 5.75 -1.64 2.16
N THR A 63 5.77 -2.05 0.88
CA THR A 63 6.95 -1.95 0.03
C THR A 63 6.60 -1.42 -1.35
N ILE A 64 7.22 -0.30 -1.74
CA ILE A 64 7.19 0.25 -3.10
C ILE A 64 8.65 0.36 -3.59
N PRO A 65 9.15 -0.63 -4.36
CA PRO A 65 10.56 -0.69 -4.75
C PRO A 65 11.03 0.54 -5.54
N ALA A 66 10.17 1.08 -6.42
CA ALA A 66 10.49 2.25 -7.24
C ALA A 66 10.67 3.55 -6.42
N LEU A 67 10.16 3.59 -5.19
CA LEU A 67 10.38 4.68 -4.24
C LEU A 67 11.50 4.36 -3.23
N GLY A 68 12.07 3.15 -3.28
CA GLY A 68 13.06 2.68 -2.32
C GLY A 68 12.51 2.52 -0.90
N VAL A 69 11.19 2.33 -0.77
CA VAL A 69 10.52 2.23 0.54
C VAL A 69 10.17 0.77 0.83
N LYS A 70 10.59 0.29 2.00
CA LYS A 70 10.13 -0.95 2.63
C LYS A 70 9.97 -0.68 4.13
N VAL A 71 8.77 -0.86 4.66
CA VAL A 71 8.48 -0.65 6.08
C VAL A 71 7.57 -1.75 6.60
N ASP A 72 8.01 -2.42 7.66
CA ASP A 72 7.21 -3.48 8.28
C ASP A 72 6.05 -2.87 9.07
N GLY A 73 4.85 -3.38 8.86
CA GLY A 73 3.68 -3.15 9.70
C GLY A 73 3.63 -4.22 10.78
N THR A 74 3.90 -3.84 12.03
CA THR A 74 3.89 -4.77 13.17
C THR A 74 2.73 -4.43 14.10
N PRO A 75 1.90 -5.40 14.51
CA PRO A 75 0.83 -5.16 15.46
C PRO A 75 1.34 -4.53 16.76
N GLY A 76 0.69 -3.45 17.19
CA GLY A 76 1.09 -2.70 18.39
C GLY A 76 2.28 -1.75 18.22
N ARG A 77 2.81 -1.57 17.00
CA ARG A 77 3.91 -0.63 16.71
C ARG A 77 3.60 0.20 15.46
N LEU A 78 3.69 1.53 15.61
CA LEU A 78 3.66 2.48 14.50
C LEU A 78 5.08 2.75 14.00
N ASN A 79 5.41 2.22 12.82
CA ASN A 79 6.66 2.54 12.14
C ASN A 79 6.48 3.74 11.22
N GLN A 80 7.47 4.63 11.20
CA GLN A 80 7.45 5.84 10.40
C GLN A 80 8.56 5.80 9.34
N THR A 81 8.27 6.21 8.12
CA THR A 81 9.28 6.60 7.14
C THR A 81 8.86 7.86 6.40
N ASN A 82 9.82 8.51 5.74
CA ASN A 82 9.55 9.62 4.85
C ASN A 82 10.09 9.33 3.45
N PHE A 83 9.39 9.80 2.44
CA PHE A 83 9.85 9.71 1.05
C PHE A 83 9.38 10.93 0.24
N PHE A 84 10.01 11.09 -0.92
CA PHE A 84 9.76 12.20 -1.84
C PHE A 84 9.59 11.65 -3.26
N MET A 85 8.56 12.10 -3.97
CA MET A 85 8.30 11.74 -5.36
C MET A 85 8.59 12.93 -6.28
N ASN A 86 9.57 12.81 -7.16
CA ASN A 86 9.99 13.87 -8.09
C ASN A 86 9.32 13.79 -9.48
N ARG A 87 8.49 12.77 -9.71
CA ARG A 87 7.79 12.54 -10.97
C ARG A 87 6.38 12.00 -10.71
N PRO A 88 5.38 12.39 -11.51
CA PRO A 88 4.05 11.79 -11.45
C PRO A 88 4.08 10.39 -12.08
N GLY A 89 3.12 9.55 -11.69
CA GLY A 89 2.93 8.22 -12.28
C GLY A 89 2.28 7.24 -11.31
N LEU A 90 2.16 5.99 -11.76
CA LEU A 90 1.77 4.86 -10.93
C LEU A 90 3.02 4.15 -10.45
N PHE A 91 3.09 3.89 -9.14
CA PHE A 91 4.18 3.15 -8.51
C PHE A 91 3.55 1.95 -7.82
N TYR A 92 3.97 0.76 -8.24
CA TYR A 92 3.42 -0.48 -7.73
C TYR A 92 4.29 -1.07 -6.62
N GLY A 93 3.64 -1.72 -5.67
CA GLY A 93 4.25 -2.44 -4.57
C GLY A 93 3.56 -3.76 -4.27
N GLN A 94 4.18 -4.55 -3.40
CA GLN A 94 3.60 -5.78 -2.86
C GLN A 94 4.01 -5.96 -1.40
N CYS A 95 3.20 -6.69 -0.64
CA CYS A 95 3.58 -7.10 0.71
C CYS A 95 4.89 -7.91 0.68
N SER A 96 5.86 -7.50 1.47
CA SER A 96 7.22 -8.10 1.49
C SER A 96 7.56 -8.82 2.80
N GLU A 97 6.54 -9.28 3.52
CA GLU A 97 6.64 -10.12 4.72
C GLU A 97 5.53 -11.17 4.74
N ILE A 98 5.84 -12.42 5.10
CA ILE A 98 4.90 -13.54 4.97
C ILE A 98 3.70 -13.37 5.93
N CYS A 99 2.48 -13.28 5.37
CA CYS A 99 1.28 -12.94 6.14
C CYS A 99 0.09 -13.89 5.96
N GLY A 100 0.33 -15.10 5.44
CA GLY A 100 -0.67 -16.18 5.31
C GLY A 100 -1.04 -16.52 3.87
N ALA A 101 -2.23 -17.12 3.69
CA ALA A 101 -2.64 -17.75 2.43
C ALA A 101 -2.62 -16.82 1.21
N ASN A 102 -3.09 -15.58 1.37
CA ASN A 102 -3.16 -14.60 0.28
C ASN A 102 -2.03 -13.56 0.34
N HIS A 103 -0.87 -13.92 0.90
CA HIS A 103 0.29 -13.04 0.99
C HIS A 103 0.68 -12.41 -0.36
N SER A 104 0.60 -13.17 -1.45
CA SER A 104 0.92 -12.69 -2.80
C SER A 104 -0.18 -11.84 -3.46
N PHE A 105 -1.32 -11.63 -2.80
CA PHE A 105 -2.53 -11.03 -3.37
C PHE A 105 -2.98 -9.75 -2.64
N MET A 106 -2.03 -9.03 -2.04
CA MET A 106 -2.27 -7.73 -1.41
C MET A 106 -1.27 -6.68 -1.90
N PRO A 107 -1.38 -6.27 -3.17
CA PRO A 107 -0.52 -5.25 -3.78
C PRO A 107 -0.80 -3.86 -3.19
N ILE A 108 0.09 -2.92 -3.54
CA ILE A 108 0.09 -1.52 -3.11
C ILE A 108 0.12 -0.64 -4.36
#